data_AF-F3BYT2-F1
#
_entry.id   AF-F3BYT2-F1
#
_cell.length_a   1.000
_cell.length_b   1.000
_cell.length_c   1.000
_cell.angle_alpha   90.00
_cell.angle_beta   90.00
_cell.angle_gamma   90.00
#
_symmetry.space_group_name_H-M   'P 1'
#
loop_
_entity.id
_entity.type
_entity.pdbx_description
1 polymer ?
#
loop_
_entity_poly.entity_id
_entity_poly.type
_entity_poly.pdbx_seq_one_letter_code
_entity_poly.pdbx_strand_id
1 'polypeptide(L)' 'MEVSKTKSSFYRRLYVAYLIDSKLASSVPELTAVTGMPRRTAQDTISALSDLDIVC' A
#
# COMPACT_ATOMS: atom_id res chain seq x y z
N MET A 1 16.97 12.54 -5.46
CA MET A 1 16.14 13.23 -4.46
C MET A 1 15.89 12.28 -3.31
N GLU A 2 16.28 12.64 -2.09
CA GLU A 2 15.94 11.85 -0.90
C GLU A 2 14.45 12.00 -0.58
N VAL A 3 13.75 10.88 -0.46
CA VAL A 3 12.34 10.85 -0.05
C VAL A 3 12.30 10.54 1.44
N SER A 4 11.71 11.43 2.24
CA SER A 4 11.59 11.20 3.68
C SER A 4 10.74 9.97 3.98
N LYS A 5 10.94 9.35 5.15
CA LYS A 5 10.13 8.21 5.61
C LYS A 5 8.62 8.51 5.55
N THR A 6 8.22 9.72 5.95
CA THR A 6 6.82 10.18 5.89
C THR A 6 6.31 10.22 4.45
N LYS A 7 7.06 10.79 3.50
CA LYS A 7 6.68 10.83 2.09
C LYS A 7 6.63 9.43 1.47
N SER A 8 7.59 8.56 1.80
CA SER A 8 7.61 7.16 1.34
C SER A 8 6.37 6.39 1.83
N SER A 9 5.98 6.58 3.10
CA SER A 9 4.76 5.97 3.65
C SER A 9 3.49 6.47 2.95
N PHE A 10 3.40 7.77 2.68
CA PHE A 10 2.28 8.35 1.93
C PHE A 10 2.17 7.77 0.51
N TYR A 11 3.27 7.76 -0.26
CA TYR A 11 3.27 7.19 -1.61
C TYR A 11 2.96 5.69 -1.62
N ARG A 12 3.40 4.94 -0.60
CA ARG A 12 3.09 3.51 -0.50
C ARG A 12 1.60 3.26 -0.37
N ARG A 13 0.90 4.06 0.43
CA ARG A 13 -0.56 3.98 0.58
C ARG A 13 -1.28 4.27 -0.73
N LEU A 14 -0.90 5.35 -1.42
CA LEU A 14 -1.47 5.66 -2.75
C LEU A 14 -1.23 4.53 -3.76
N TYR A 15 -0.02 3.95 -3.76
CA TYR A 15 0.31 2.86 -4.67
C TYR A 15 -0.49 1.58 -4.37
N VAL A 16 -0.63 1.20 -3.10
CA VAL A 16 -1.46 0.04 -2.70
C VAL A 16 -2.92 0.26 -3.07
N ALA A 17 -3.48 1.46 -2.82
CA ALA A 17 -4.85 1.78 -3.22
C ALA A 17 -5.04 1.65 -4.74
N TYR A 18 -4.10 2.16 -5.54
CA TYR A 18 -4.12 2.01 -7.00
C TYR A 18 -4.13 0.53 -7.44
N LEU A 19 -3.29 -0.31 -6.83
CA LEU A 19 -3.24 -1.74 -7.17
C LEU A 19 -4.55 -2.47 -6.87
N ILE A 20 -5.22 -2.11 -5.77
CA ILE A 20 -6.51 -2.67 -5.38
C ILE A 20 -7.61 -2.21 -6.36
N ASP A 21 -7.74 -0.90 -6.59
CA ASP A 21 -8.77 -0.32 -7.46
C ASP A 21 -8.62 -0.79 -8.92
N SER A 22 -7.37 -0.93 -9.39
CA SER A 22 -7.06 -1.46 -10.72
C SER A 22 -7.20 -2.98 -10.84
N LYS A 23 -7.60 -3.68 -9.76
CA LYS A 23 -7.71 -5.15 -9.69
C LYS A 23 -6.41 -5.90 -10.01
N LEU A 24 -5.26 -5.26 -9.76
CA LEU A 24 -3.93 -5.84 -9.97
C LEU A 24 -3.46 -6.66 -8.75
N ALA A 25 -3.93 -6.29 -7.56
CA ALA A 25 -3.74 -7.07 -6.33
C ALA A 25 -4.82 -6.69 -5.30
N SER A 26 -5.56 -7.67 -4.82
CA SER A 26 -6.74 -7.51 -3.96
C SER A 26 -6.59 -8.16 -2.58
N SER A 27 -5.44 -8.80 -2.32
CA SER A 27 -5.16 -9.47 -1.05
C SER A 27 -3.73 -9.22 -0.59
N VAL A 28 -3.47 -9.43 0.71
CA VAL A 28 -2.11 -9.29 1.27
C VAL A 28 -1.09 -10.18 0.53
N PRO A 29 -1.33 -11.48 0.25
CA PRO A 29 -0.40 -12.29 -0.53
C PRO A 29 -0.13 -11.73 -1.93
N GLU A 30 -1.16 -11.29 -2.65
CA GLU A 30 -0.99 -10.69 -3.99
C GLU A 30 -0.17 -9.41 -3.94
N LEU A 31 -0.45 -8.52 -2.97
CA LEU A 31 0.33 -7.30 -2.78
C LEU A 31 1.78 -7.62 -2.46
N THR A 32 2.07 -8.61 -1.61
CA THR A 32 3.47 -9.00 -1.33
C THR A 32 4.17 -9.52 -2.58
N ALA A 33 3.48 -10.27 -3.44
CA ALA A 33 4.03 -10.81 -4.68
C ALA A 33 4.35 -9.72 -5.71
N VAL A 34 3.45 -8.76 -5.92
CA VAL A 34 3.63 -7.69 -6.93
C VAL A 34 4.59 -6.61 -6.47
N THR A 35 4.64 -6.32 -5.16
CA THR A 35 5.42 -5.19 -4.63
C THR A 35 6.75 -5.57 -4.00
N GLY A 36 6.96 -6.85 -3.65
CA GLY A 36 8.09 -7.30 -2.83
C GLY A 36 8.06 -6.81 -1.38
N MET A 37 6.98 -6.17 -0.93
CA MET A 37 6.85 -5.74 0.46
C MET A 37 6.80 -6.94 1.41
N PRO A 38 7.39 -6.84 2.61
CA PRO A 38 7.12 -7.79 3.69
C PRO A 38 5.62 -7.85 3.99
N ARG A 39 5.12 -9.03 4.36
CA ARG A 39 3.70 -9.24 4.69
C ARG A 39 3.15 -8.22 5.68
N ARG A 40 3.91 -7.92 6.75
CA ARG A 40 3.51 -6.94 7.77
C ARG A 40 3.39 -5.53 7.20
N THR A 41 4.31 -5.12 6.33
CA THR A 41 4.26 -3.83 5.63
C THR A 41 3.02 -3.70 4.75
N ALA A 42 2.66 -4.76 4.00
CA ALA A 42 1.45 -4.75 3.18
C ALA A 42 0.18 -4.62 4.05
N GLN A 43 0.10 -5.41 5.13
CA GLN A 43 -1.01 -5.32 6.10
C GLN A 43 -1.14 -3.93 6.72
N ASP A 44 -0.05 -3.37 7.24
CA ASP A 44 -0.07 -2.06 7.88
C ASP A 44 -0.40 -0.94 6.89
N THR A 45 0.03 -1.09 5.63
CA THR A 45 -0.30 -0.13 4.58
C THR A 45 -1.80 -0.13 4.28
N ILE A 46 -2.43 -1.32 4.17
CA ILE A 46 -3.88 -1.44 3.98
C ILE A 46 -4.63 -0.83 5.16
N SER A 47 -4.25 -1.18 6.40
CA SER A 47 -4.91 -0.65 7.60
C SER A 47 -4.83 0.88 7.70
N ALA A 48 -3.77 1.49 7.17
CA ALA A 48 -3.55 2.93 7.19
C ALA A 48 -4.17 3.68 6.00
N LEU A 49 -4.93 3.01 5.12
CA LEU A 49 -5.67 3.65 4.03
C LEU A 49 -6.84 4.49 4.54
N SER A 50 -7.49 4.06 5.63
CA SER A 50 -8.58 4.82 6.26
C SER A 50 -8.14 6.19 6.78
N ASP A 51 -6.87 6.37 7.12
CA ASP A 51 -6.31 7.67 7.54
C ASP A 51 -6.28 8.69 6.39
N LEU A 52 -6.46 8.24 5.15
CA LEU A 52 -6.56 9.06 3.93
C LEU A 52 -7.99 9.05 3.35
N ASP A 53 -8.98 8.60 4.13
CA ASP A 53 -10.38 8.41 3.70
C ASP A 53 -10.55 7.47 2.49
N ILE A 54 -9.62 6.52 2.31
CA ILE A 54 -9.69 5.48 1.28
C ILE A 54 -10.30 4.22 1.88
N VAL A 55 -11.44 3.78 1.34
CA VAL A 55 -12.12 2.53 1.72
C VAL A 55 -11.90 1.50 0.61
N CYS A 56 -11.35 0.34 0.96
CA CYS A 56 -10.96 -0.72 0.04
C CYS A 56 -11.33 -2.11 0.56
#